data_AF-A0A931KGI4-F1
#
_entry.id   AF-A0A931KGI4-F1
#
_cell.length_a   1.000
_cell.length_b   1.000
_cell.length_c   1.000
_cell.angle_alpha   90.00
_cell.angle_beta   90.00
_cell.angle_gamma   90.00
#
_symmetry.space_group_name_H-M   'P 1'
#
loop_
_entity.id
_entity.type
_entity.pdbx_description
1 polymer ?
#
loop_
_entity_poly.entity_id
_entity_poly.type
_entity_poly.pdbx_seq_one_letter_code
_entity_poly.pdbx_strand_id
1 'polypeptide(L)'
;MMDSGCEFLNRGWCDRLNSYMAHRNDEHLEALVHEARDFFCDRIDRILPQDSVWHSCDDTLRTGALLYLLDRSIVERCLCDQAKVSYKPAEMAEFMILSRPELLPVAVPLLELVACLRRHRSRNAETGQTEEC
;
A
#
# COMPACT_ATOMS: atom_id res chain seq x y z
N MET A 1 16.19 -21.29 4.75
CA MET A 1 16.68 -20.14 5.53
C MET A 1 16.29 -18.87 4.77
N MET A 2 14.99 -18.56 4.70
CA MET A 2 14.36 -17.37 4.10
C MET A 2 12.89 -17.41 4.55
N ASP A 3 12.59 -16.90 5.74
CA ASP A 3 11.21 -16.82 6.27
C ASP A 3 11.00 -15.61 7.22
N SER A 4 12.09 -15.02 7.72
CA SER A 4 12.03 -14.06 8.82
C SER A 4 11.51 -12.66 8.45
N GLY A 5 11.49 -12.29 7.16
CA GLY A 5 10.98 -10.98 6.72
C GLY A 5 9.45 -10.91 6.71
N CYS A 6 8.80 -11.99 6.28
CA CYS A 6 7.35 -12.09 6.15
C CYS A 6 6.70 -12.27 7.54
N GLU A 7 7.30 -13.10 8.42
CA GLU A 7 6.83 -13.26 9.80
C GLU A 7 6.92 -11.97 10.63
N PHE A 8 7.97 -11.17 10.39
CA PHE A 8 8.18 -9.89 11.06
C PHE A 8 7.10 -8.86 10.68
N LEU A 9 6.77 -8.82 9.38
CA LEU A 9 5.65 -8.04 8.87
C LEU A 9 4.32 -8.59 9.40
N ASN A 10 4.11 -9.90 9.46
CA ASN A 10 2.83 -10.45 9.95
C ASN A 10 2.55 -10.12 11.43
N ARG A 11 3.55 -10.24 12.32
CA ARG A 11 3.40 -9.93 13.76
C ARG A 11 3.16 -8.45 14.06
N GLY A 12 3.73 -7.53 13.28
CA GLY A 12 3.57 -6.09 13.52
C GLY A 12 2.20 -5.53 13.11
N TRP A 13 1.44 -6.29 12.33
CA TRP A 13 0.31 -5.79 11.55
C TRP A 13 -1.06 -6.25 12.08
N CYS A 14 -1.14 -7.44 12.68
CA CYS A 14 -2.39 -7.95 13.27
C CYS A 14 -3.03 -6.98 14.27
N ASP A 15 -2.24 -6.31 15.12
CA ASP A 15 -2.76 -5.37 16.12
C ASP A 15 -3.15 -4.00 15.54
N ARG A 16 -2.61 -3.64 14.37
CA ARG A 16 -2.74 -2.29 13.79
C ARG A 16 -3.88 -2.15 12.79
N LEU A 17 -4.43 -3.27 12.32
CA LEU A 17 -5.66 -3.30 11.51
C LEU A 17 -6.94 -3.28 12.37
N ASN A 18 -6.83 -3.23 13.71
CA ASN A 18 -7.98 -3.14 14.60
C ASN A 18 -8.83 -1.87 14.42
N SER A 19 -8.26 -0.76 13.95
CA SER A 19 -9.04 0.44 13.58
C SER A 19 -9.94 0.19 12.36
N TYR A 20 -9.55 -0.72 11.47
CA TYR A 20 -10.34 -1.12 10.30
C TYR A 20 -11.46 -2.09 10.62
N MET A 21 -11.25 -3.02 11.57
CA MET A 21 -12.29 -3.96 12.01
C MET A 21 -13.46 -3.28 12.75
N ALA A 22 -13.34 -2.00 13.10
CA ALA A 22 -14.40 -1.22 13.74
C ALA A 22 -15.37 -0.55 12.73
N HIS A 23 -15.18 -0.74 11.42
CA HIS A 23 -16.11 -0.20 10.41
C HIS A 23 -17.47 -0.92 10.47
N ARG A 24 -18.55 -0.13 10.47
CA ARG A 24 -19.94 -0.61 10.66
C ARG A 24 -20.54 -1.37 9.47
N ASN A 25 -19.79 -1.57 8.39
CA ASN A 25 -20.30 -2.21 7.17
C ASN A 25 -19.25 -3.16 6.59
N ASP A 26 -19.43 -4.45 6.84
CA ASP A 26 -18.53 -5.52 6.40
C ASP A 26 -18.40 -5.57 4.87
N GLU A 27 -19.47 -5.25 4.13
CA GLU A 27 -19.44 -5.21 2.65
C GLU A 27 -18.52 -4.12 2.13
N HIS A 28 -18.45 -2.98 2.83
CA HIS A 28 -17.57 -1.88 2.45
C HIS A 28 -16.10 -2.22 2.72
N LEU A 29 -15.83 -2.93 3.81
CA LEU A 29 -14.49 -3.40 4.15
C LEU A 29 -14.01 -4.45 3.14
N GLU A 30 -14.86 -5.43 2.81
CA GLU A 30 -14.57 -6.45 1.82
C GLU A 30 -14.28 -5.81 0.45
N ALA A 31 -15.10 -4.84 0.02
CA ALA A 31 -14.86 -4.11 -1.21
C ALA A 31 -13.51 -3.36 -1.22
N LEU A 32 -13.13 -2.73 -0.11
CA LEU A 32 -11.85 -2.03 0.01
C LEU A 32 -10.65 -2.99 0.00
N VAL A 33 -10.76 -4.15 0.64
CA VAL A 33 -9.74 -5.21 0.60
C VAL A 33 -9.55 -5.74 -0.81
N HIS A 34 -10.65 -6.06 -1.49
CA HIS A 34 -10.61 -6.53 -2.88
C HIS A 34 -9.97 -5.50 -3.80
N GLU A 35 -10.38 -4.24 -3.70
CA GLU A 35 -9.84 -3.16 -4.51
C GLU A 35 -8.35 -2.92 -4.26
N ALA A 36 -7.92 -2.91 -2.98
CA ALA A 36 -6.51 -2.75 -2.63
C ALA A 36 -5.66 -3.91 -3.14
N ARG A 37 -6.18 -5.14 -3.06
CA ARG A 37 -5.53 -6.34 -3.60
C ARG A 37 -5.39 -6.24 -5.12
N ASP A 38 -6.48 -5.97 -5.83
CA ASP A 38 -6.50 -5.86 -7.29
C ASP A 38 -5.53 -4.76 -7.75
N PHE A 39 -5.53 -3.61 -7.08
CA PHE A 39 -4.59 -2.53 -7.38
C PHE A 39 -3.13 -2.98 -7.20
N PHE A 40 -2.82 -3.67 -6.10
CA PHE A 40 -1.46 -4.14 -5.85
C PHE A 40 -1.02 -5.14 -6.92
N CYS A 41 -1.82 -6.17 -7.17
CA CYS A 41 -1.51 -7.24 -8.13
C CYS A 41 -1.40 -6.71 -9.57
N ASP A 42 -2.34 -5.86 -10.00
CA ASP A 42 -2.38 -5.42 -11.40
C ASP A 42 -1.42 -4.27 -11.71
N ARG A 43 -1.12 -3.43 -10.72
CA ARG A 43 -0.39 -2.18 -10.96
C ARG A 43 0.97 -2.16 -10.28
N ILE A 44 1.03 -2.50 -9.00
CA ILE A 44 2.26 -2.39 -8.21
C ILE A 44 3.21 -3.53 -8.48
N ASP A 45 2.72 -4.77 -8.55
CA ASP A 45 3.56 -5.96 -8.75
C ASP A 45 4.41 -5.87 -10.04
N ARG A 46 3.88 -5.19 -11.07
CA ARG A 46 4.56 -4.97 -12.36
C ARG A 46 5.65 -3.90 -12.34
N ILE A 47 5.74 -3.10 -11.27
CA ILE A 47 6.70 -2.00 -11.14
C ILE A 47 7.59 -2.12 -9.92
N LEU A 48 7.42 -3.19 -9.13
CA LEU A 48 8.33 -3.53 -8.06
C LEU A 48 9.74 -3.82 -8.63
N PRO A 49 10.80 -3.46 -7.89
CA PRO A 49 12.14 -3.96 -8.16
C PRO A 49 12.19 -5.49 -8.14
N GLN A 50 13.02 -6.11 -8.98
CA GLN A 50 13.14 -7.58 -9.05
C GLN A 50 13.55 -8.22 -7.70
N ASP A 51 14.32 -7.50 -6.90
CA ASP A 51 14.81 -7.90 -5.59
C ASP A 51 13.88 -7.46 -4.43
N SER A 52 12.69 -6.94 -4.75
CA SER A 52 11.71 -6.51 -3.77
C SER A 52 11.28 -7.66 -2.85
N VAL A 53 11.26 -7.37 -1.55
CA VAL A 53 10.72 -8.30 -0.54
C VAL A 53 9.22 -8.54 -0.72
N TRP A 54 8.52 -7.63 -1.39
CA TRP A 54 7.08 -7.78 -1.63
C TRP A 54 6.77 -9.00 -2.49
N HIS A 55 7.69 -9.42 -3.38
CA HIS A 55 7.51 -10.63 -4.19
C HIS A 55 7.40 -11.92 -3.35
N SER A 56 8.00 -11.96 -2.16
CA SER A 56 7.89 -13.11 -1.24
C SER A 56 6.78 -12.98 -0.21
N CYS A 57 6.14 -11.82 -0.13
CA CYS A 57 4.97 -11.59 0.72
C CYS A 57 3.70 -12.16 0.07
N ASP A 58 2.77 -12.66 0.88
CA ASP A 58 1.45 -13.08 0.40
C ASP A 58 0.54 -11.88 0.10
N ASP A 59 -0.58 -12.15 -0.61
CA ASP A 59 -1.54 -11.11 -0.98
C ASP A 59 -2.13 -10.40 0.24
N THR A 60 -2.34 -11.14 1.35
CA THR A 60 -2.88 -10.59 2.59
C THR A 60 -1.96 -9.50 3.14
N LEU A 61 -0.66 -9.75 3.17
CA LEU A 61 0.31 -8.83 3.70
C LEU A 61 0.53 -7.63 2.77
N ARG A 62 0.56 -7.84 1.45
CA ARG A 62 0.64 -6.76 0.45
C ARG A 62 -0.57 -5.83 0.53
N THR A 63 -1.77 -6.42 0.62
CA THR A 63 -3.03 -5.69 0.74
C THR A 63 -3.10 -4.95 2.07
N GLY A 64 -2.76 -5.65 3.15
CA GLY A 64 -2.63 -5.07 4.48
C GLY A 64 -1.71 -3.85 4.45
N ALA A 65 -0.53 -3.98 3.83
CA ALA A 65 0.46 -2.93 3.65
C ALA A 65 -0.13 -1.62 3.14
N LEU A 66 -0.85 -1.72 2.03
CA LEU A 66 -1.48 -0.60 1.39
C LEU A 66 -2.58 0.03 2.26
N LEU A 67 -3.43 -0.82 2.88
CA LEU A 67 -4.50 -0.36 3.75
C LEU A 67 -3.97 0.33 5.01
N TYR A 68 -2.90 -0.16 5.63
CA TYR A 68 -2.32 0.55 6.77
C TYR A 68 -1.77 1.92 6.40
N LEU A 69 -1.11 2.05 5.24
CA LEU A 69 -0.65 3.36 4.78
C LEU A 69 -1.83 4.31 4.55
N LEU A 70 -2.97 3.79 4.09
CA LEU A 70 -4.23 4.52 3.98
C LEU A 70 -4.74 4.99 5.36
N ASP A 71 -4.77 4.11 6.37
CA ASP A 71 -5.23 4.43 7.74
C ASP A 71 -4.43 5.57 8.37
N ARG A 72 -3.12 5.53 8.12
CA ARG A 72 -2.18 6.49 8.67
C ARG A 72 -2.09 7.79 7.88
N SER A 73 -2.92 7.94 6.84
CA SER A 73 -2.93 9.06 5.90
C SER A 73 -1.56 9.29 5.24
N ILE A 74 -0.74 8.23 5.17
CA ILE A 74 0.54 8.23 4.43
C ILE A 74 0.24 8.07 2.93
N VAL A 75 -0.84 7.36 2.61
CA VAL A 75 -1.40 7.20 1.28
C VAL A 75 -2.85 7.64 1.30
N GLU A 76 -3.28 8.28 0.24
CA GLU A 76 -4.66 8.67 -0.04
C GLU A 76 -5.25 7.73 -1.08
N ARG A 77 -6.50 7.33 -0.88
CA ARG A 77 -7.28 6.65 -1.91
C ARG A 77 -7.96 7.70 -2.77
N CYS A 78 -7.71 7.65 -4.07
CA CYS A 78 -8.27 8.60 -5.03
C CYS A 78 -9.13 7.86 -6.06
N LEU A 79 -10.34 8.39 -6.31
CA LEU A 79 -11.24 7.90 -7.35
C LEU A 79 -10.99 8.71 -8.62
N CYS A 80 -10.41 8.07 -9.63
CA CYS A 80 -10.10 8.73 -10.89
C CYS A 80 -11.18 8.44 -11.93
N ASP A 81 -11.13 9.18 -13.04
CA ASP A 81 -12.12 9.05 -14.11
C ASP A 81 -12.29 7.59 -14.57
N GLN A 82 -13.54 7.21 -14.83
CA GLN A 82 -13.98 5.83 -15.13
C GLN A 82 -13.99 4.85 -13.93
N ALA A 83 -14.18 5.37 -12.71
CA ALA A 83 -14.31 4.56 -11.49
C ALA A 83 -13.07 3.70 -11.19
N LYS A 84 -11.89 4.11 -11.65
CA LYS A 84 -10.63 3.46 -11.33
C LYS A 84 -10.07 4.04 -10.05
N VAL A 85 -9.62 3.16 -9.16
CA VAL A 85 -8.98 3.58 -7.93
C VAL A 85 -7.48 3.71 -8.13
N SER A 86 -6.92 4.79 -7.60
CA SER A 86 -5.50 4.97 -7.43
C SER A 86 -5.17 5.23 -5.96
N TYR A 87 -3.93 4.91 -5.60
CA TYR A 87 -3.38 5.15 -4.28
C TYR A 87 -2.23 6.15 -4.42
N LYS A 88 -2.36 7.30 -3.78
CA LYS A 88 -1.45 8.43 -3.91
C LYS A 88 -0.71 8.66 -2.59
N PRO A 89 0.63 8.55 -2.56
CA PRO A 89 1.38 8.92 -1.38
C PRO A 89 1.23 10.41 -1.07
N ALA A 90 1.09 10.74 0.22
CA ALA A 90 1.18 12.10 0.71
C ALA A 90 2.54 12.71 0.32
N GLU A 91 2.60 14.04 0.21
CA GLU A 91 3.85 14.73 -0.18
C GLU A 91 5.02 14.36 0.76
N MET A 92 4.73 14.25 2.06
CA MET A 92 5.70 13.93 3.11
C MET A 92 5.68 12.45 3.53
N ALA A 93 5.16 11.53 2.71
CA ALA A 93 4.96 10.12 3.07
C ALA A 93 6.23 9.45 3.64
N GLU A 94 7.38 9.68 3.01
CA GLU A 94 8.67 9.12 3.43
C GLU A 94 9.09 9.63 4.82
N PHE A 95 8.89 10.94 5.07
CA PHE A 95 9.13 11.53 6.39
C PHE A 95 8.15 10.97 7.43
N MET A 96 6.88 10.78 7.07
CA MET A 96 5.87 10.21 7.96
C MET A 96 6.20 8.77 8.35
N ILE A 97 6.79 7.98 7.45
CA ILE A 97 7.28 6.62 7.75
C ILE A 97 8.48 6.68 8.70
N LEU A 98 9.47 7.50 8.38
CA LEU A 98 10.73 7.57 9.14
C LEU A 98 10.60 8.26 10.51
N SER A 99 9.61 9.13 10.69
CA SER A 99 9.33 9.80 11.97
C SER A 99 8.59 8.93 12.98
N ARG A 100 8.18 7.72 12.58
CA ARG A 100 7.41 6.78 13.40
C ARG A 100 8.29 5.61 13.85
N PRO A 101 8.73 5.58 15.12
CA PRO A 101 9.59 4.50 15.65
C PRO A 101 9.01 3.11 15.41
N GLU A 102 7.68 2.98 15.45
CA GLU A 102 6.96 1.75 15.26
C GLU A 102 6.98 1.22 13.81
N LEU A 103 7.44 2.03 12.85
CA LEU A 103 7.61 1.67 11.44
C LEU A 103 9.06 1.46 11.04
N LEU A 104 10.02 1.96 11.81
CA LEU A 104 11.45 1.83 11.48
C LEU A 104 11.88 0.40 11.12
N PRO A 105 11.43 -0.65 11.83
CA PRO A 105 11.83 -2.00 11.49
C PRO A 105 11.35 -2.49 10.11
N VAL A 106 10.27 -1.90 9.60
CA VAL A 106 9.66 -2.21 8.29
C VAL A 106 9.78 -1.04 7.31
N ALA A 107 10.60 -0.03 7.63
CA ALA A 107 10.61 1.24 6.89
C ALA A 107 11.10 1.04 5.45
N VAL A 108 12.10 0.19 5.23
CA VAL A 108 12.64 -0.07 3.88
C VAL A 108 11.56 -0.63 2.94
N PRO A 109 10.86 -1.74 3.27
CA PRO A 109 9.73 -2.21 2.47
C PRO A 109 8.66 -1.16 2.22
N LEU A 110 8.30 -0.36 3.24
CA LEU A 110 7.26 0.68 3.11
C LEU A 110 7.70 1.83 2.21
N LEU A 111 8.96 2.25 2.28
CA LEU A 111 9.52 3.29 1.41
C LEU A 111 9.60 2.80 -0.03
N GLU A 112 9.93 1.54 -0.26
CA GLU A 112 9.89 0.93 -1.60
C GLU A 112 8.46 0.95 -2.16
N LEU A 113 7.47 0.58 -1.37
CA LEU A 113 6.07 0.65 -1.77
C LEU A 113 5.64 2.09 -2.12
N VAL A 114 6.02 3.08 -1.30
CA VAL A 114 5.79 4.50 -1.58
C VAL A 114 6.46 4.95 -2.88
N ALA A 115 7.70 4.53 -3.13
CA ALA A 115 8.41 4.84 -4.37
C ALA A 115 7.71 4.25 -5.60
N CYS A 116 7.22 3.01 -5.51
CA CYS A 116 6.43 2.37 -6.56
C CYS A 116 5.12 3.12 -6.82
N LEU A 117 4.39 3.52 -5.77
CA LEU A 117 3.16 4.31 -5.90
C LEU A 117 3.41 5.65 -6.60
N ARG A 118 4.50 6.36 -6.26
CA ARG A 118 4.89 7.59 -6.96
C ARG A 118 5.21 7.33 -8.43
N ARG A 119 5.98 6.28 -8.73
CA ARG A 119 6.34 5.91 -10.10
C ARG A 119 5.13 5.55 -10.95
N HIS A 120 4.18 4.82 -10.39
CA HIS A 120 2.90 4.52 -11.04
C HIS A 120 2.19 5.81 -11.44
N ARG A 121 2.08 6.78 -10.52
CA ARG A 121 1.43 8.07 -10.78
C ARG A 121 2.15 8.89 -11.85
N SER A 122 3.48 8.98 -11.79
CA SER A 122 4.27 9.70 -12.82
C SER A 122 4.07 9.08 -14.20
N ARG A 123 4.06 7.75 -14.32
CA ARG A 123 3.81 7.07 -15.59
C ARG A 123 2.43 7.35 -16.14
N ASN A 124 1.39 7.40 -15.29
CA ASN A 124 0.03 7.68 -15.76
C ASN A 124 -0.11 9.14 -16.21
N ALA A 125 0.55 10.08 -15.52
CA ALA A 125 0.59 11.48 -15.94
C ALA A 125 1.30 11.66 -17.31
N GLU A 126 2.37 10.90 -17.58
CA GLU A 126 3.11 10.97 -18.85
C GLU A 126 2.37 10.33 -20.04
N THR A 127 1.58 9.28 -19.81
CA THR A 127 0.86 8.57 -20.88
C THR A 127 -0.40 9.29 -21.35
N GLY A 128 -0.71 10.48 -20.80
CA GLY A 128 -1.96 11.19 -21.09
C GLY A 128 -3.20 10.41 -20.61
N GLN A 129 -3.01 9.33 -19.85
CA GLN A 129 -4.01 8.82 -18.94
C GLN A 129 -4.01 9.76 -17.74
N THR A 130 -4.47 10.99 -17.97
CA THR A 130 -4.70 11.96 -16.92
C THR A 130 -5.84 11.39 -16.07
N GLU A 131 -5.49 10.46 -15.18
CA GLU A 131 -6.25 10.09 -14.02
C GLU A 131 -6.14 11.30 -13.08
N GLU A 132 -6.79 12.40 -13.48
CA GLU A 132 -6.92 13.62 -12.69
C GLU A 132 -7.78 13.29 -11.49
N CYS A 133 -7.06 12.93 -10.44
CA CYS A 133 -7.43 12.93 -9.06
C CYS A 133 -6.65 14.10 -8.41
#